data_AF-A0A966Z5K2-F1
#
_entry.id   AF-A0A966Z5K2-F1
#
_cell.length_a   1.000
_cell.length_b   1.000
_cell.length_c   1.000
_cell.angle_alpha   90.00
_cell.angle_beta   90.00
_cell.angle_gamma   90.00
#
_symmetry.space_group_name_H-M   'P 1'
#
loop_
_entity.id
_entity.type
_entity.pdbx_description
1 polymer ?
#
loop_
_entity_poly.entity_id
_entity_poly.type
_entity_poly.pdbx_seq_one_letter_code
_entity_poly.pdbx_strand_id
1 'polypeptide(L)'
;MAVNWKRRRPGRLDRLAAAIEAIGERDRRHADENDRIDHLRASGALTLHEMCRKFVDEVNGRLSEPALILAPGEFARAGFRDPGPNLFQINLRGRLLVLEFEATGEPMSTDDYRRPYILHGSVRSLNQDLLDRHLVAEKSIFYCPQGDAGEWHFVDHRTYRSGRVTPDLLATELERLV
;
A
#
# COMPACT_ATOMS: atom_id res chain seq x y z
N MET A 1 -25.42 -19.94 61.55
CA MET A 1 -24.12 -20.45 61.02
C MET A 1 -23.75 -19.63 59.80
N ALA A 2 -22.79 -18.71 59.91
CA ALA A 2 -22.34 -17.88 58.79
C ALA A 2 -20.99 -18.41 58.26
N VAL A 3 -21.00 -18.92 57.03
CA VAL A 3 -19.78 -19.38 56.34
C VAL A 3 -19.01 -18.14 55.89
N ASN A 4 -17.89 -17.87 56.57
CA ASN A 4 -16.98 -16.79 56.24
C ASN A 4 -16.07 -17.23 55.07
N TRP A 5 -16.45 -16.86 53.85
CA TRP A 5 -15.60 -17.00 52.67
C TRP A 5 -14.43 -16.00 52.76
N LYS A 6 -13.36 -16.38 53.46
CA LYS A 6 -12.08 -15.66 53.36
C LYS A 6 -11.58 -15.78 51.92
N ARG A 7 -11.79 -14.72 51.13
CA ARG A 7 -11.20 -14.49 49.81
C ARG A 7 -9.68 -14.63 49.96
N ARG A 8 -9.12 -15.80 49.64
CA ARG A 8 -7.67 -16.02 49.62
C ARG A 8 -7.09 -15.05 48.61
N ARG A 9 -6.23 -14.13 49.05
CA ARG A 9 -5.44 -13.30 48.14
C ARG A 9 -4.60 -14.25 47.28
N PRO A 10 -4.58 -14.09 45.95
CA PRO A 10 -3.78 -14.95 45.08
C PRO A 10 -2.33 -14.94 45.55
N GLY A 11 -1.76 -16.14 45.67
CA GLY A 11 -0.38 -16.33 46.06
C GLY A 11 0.58 -15.66 45.07
N ARG A 12 1.85 -15.55 45.44
CA ARG A 12 2.89 -15.04 44.52
C ARG A 12 2.93 -15.86 43.21
N LEU A 13 2.68 -17.16 43.28
CA LEU A 13 2.63 -18.06 42.13
C LEU A 13 1.40 -17.80 41.25
N ASP A 14 0.21 -17.60 41.83
CA ASP A 14 -1.01 -17.28 41.06
C ASP A 14 -0.86 -15.96 40.29
N ARG A 15 -0.24 -14.95 40.92
CA ARG A 15 0.06 -13.67 40.26
C ARG A 15 1.08 -13.81 39.13
N LEU A 16 2.07 -14.69 39.29
CA LEU A 16 3.05 -14.97 38.24
C LEU A 16 2.39 -15.71 37.07
N ALA A 17 1.55 -16.71 37.33
CA ALA A 17 0.80 -17.42 36.30
C ALA A 17 -0.09 -16.46 35.48
N ALA A 18 -0.86 -15.60 36.15
CA ALA A 18 -1.69 -14.60 35.48
C ALA A 18 -0.87 -13.60 34.65
N ALA A 19 0.33 -13.21 35.10
CA ALA A 19 1.22 -12.34 34.35
C ALA A 19 1.77 -13.04 33.08
N ILE A 20 2.13 -14.32 33.18
CA ILE A 20 2.59 -15.13 32.03
C ILE A 20 1.46 -15.30 31.01
N GLU A 21 0.25 -15.63 31.45
CA GLU A 21 -0.93 -15.73 30.59
C GLU A 21 -1.23 -14.39 29.88
N ALA A 22 -1.13 -13.27 30.60
CA ALA A 22 -1.31 -11.95 30.02
C ALA A 22 -0.25 -11.58 28.98
N ILE A 23 1.00 -12.02 29.15
CA ILE A 23 2.06 -11.88 28.14
C ILE A 23 1.72 -12.71 26.90
N GLY A 24 1.38 -14.00 27.07
CA GLY A 24 1.04 -14.87 25.94
C GLY A 24 -0.21 -14.44 25.17
N GLU A 25 -1.18 -13.81 25.83
CA GLU A 25 -2.33 -13.18 25.17
C GLU A 25 -1.92 -11.93 24.38
N ARG A 26 -1.03 -11.10 24.92
CA ARG A 26 -0.52 -9.92 24.22
C ARG A 26 0.29 -10.29 22.98
N ASP A 27 1.18 -11.27 23.11
CA ASP A 27 2.04 -11.72 22.01
C ASP A 27 1.21 -12.30 20.86
N ARG A 28 0.17 -13.09 21.17
CA ARG A 28 -0.78 -13.59 20.16
C ARG A 28 -1.50 -12.45 19.43
N ARG A 29 -2.00 -11.45 20.14
CA ARG A 29 -2.64 -10.28 19.51
C ARG A 29 -1.69 -9.51 18.61
N HIS A 30 -0.41 -9.39 18.99
CA HIS A 30 0.59 -8.74 18.14
C HIS A 30 0.89 -9.57 16.89
N ALA A 31 0.99 -10.89 17.02
CA ALA A 31 1.15 -11.77 15.86
C ALA A 31 -0.05 -11.68 14.91
N ASP A 32 -1.27 -11.75 15.43
CA ASP A 32 -2.51 -11.65 14.65
C ASP A 32 -2.60 -10.30 13.90
N GLU A 33 -2.22 -9.19 14.54
CA GLU A 33 -2.22 -7.87 13.90
C GLU A 33 -1.12 -7.73 12.83
N ASN A 34 0.06 -8.29 13.07
CA ASN A 34 1.13 -8.30 12.06
C ASN A 34 0.71 -9.10 10.82
N ASP A 35 0.18 -10.31 11.02
CA ASP A 35 -0.31 -11.16 9.93
C ASP A 35 -1.42 -10.45 9.13
N ARG A 36 -2.30 -9.73 9.82
CA ARG A 36 -3.35 -8.92 9.20
C ARG A 36 -2.75 -7.81 8.32
N ILE A 37 -1.76 -7.09 8.83
CA ILE A 37 -1.13 -5.98 8.11
C ILE A 37 -0.35 -6.49 6.90
N ASP A 38 0.36 -7.61 7.02
CA ASP A 38 1.03 -8.26 5.90
C ASP A 38 0.04 -8.66 4.81
N HIS A 39 -1.12 -9.20 5.20
CA HIS A 39 -2.20 -9.51 4.26
C HIS A 39 -2.73 -8.26 3.56
N LEU A 40 -2.95 -7.16 4.29
CA LEU A 40 -3.43 -5.89 3.75
C LEU A 40 -2.40 -5.25 2.82
N ARG A 41 -1.10 -5.33 3.12
CA ARG A 41 -0.02 -4.85 2.25
C ARG A 41 0.01 -5.60 0.92
N ALA A 42 -0.03 -6.93 0.95
CA ALA A 42 -0.12 -7.73 -0.27
C ALA A 42 -1.42 -7.49 -1.05
N SER A 43 -2.56 -7.27 -0.37
CA SER A 43 -3.81 -6.83 -1.00
C SER A 43 -3.67 -5.48 -1.68
N GLY A 44 -3.04 -4.50 -1.02
CA GLY A 44 -2.78 -3.18 -1.56
C GLY A 44 -1.96 -3.22 -2.84
N ALA A 45 -0.89 -4.02 -2.86
CA ALA A 45 -0.08 -4.24 -4.05
C ALA A 45 -0.88 -4.86 -5.21
N LEU A 46 -1.68 -5.89 -4.93
CA LEU A 46 -2.52 -6.55 -5.93
C LEU A 46 -3.56 -5.59 -6.51
N THR A 47 -4.29 -4.86 -5.68
CA THR A 47 -5.31 -3.90 -6.14
C THR A 47 -4.72 -2.78 -6.99
N LEU A 48 -3.49 -2.32 -6.70
CA LEU A 48 -2.79 -1.35 -7.53
C LEU A 48 -2.42 -1.92 -8.90
N HIS A 49 -1.94 -3.17 -8.94
CA HIS A 49 -1.65 -3.84 -10.21
C HIS A 49 -2.90 -4.05 -11.06
N GLU A 50 -3.99 -4.54 -10.45
CA GLU A 50 -5.28 -4.74 -11.11
C GLU A 50 -5.81 -3.44 -11.73
N MET A 51 -5.67 -2.32 -11.01
CA MET A 51 -6.00 -1.00 -11.54
C MET A 51 -5.15 -0.63 -12.76
N CYS A 52 -3.84 -0.85 -12.70
CA CYS A 52 -2.93 -0.59 -13.83
C CYS A 52 -3.27 -1.48 -15.03
N ARG A 53 -3.56 -2.77 -14.79
CA ARG A 53 -3.94 -3.75 -15.81
C ARG A 53 -5.22 -3.33 -16.51
N LYS A 54 -6.25 -3.04 -15.73
CA LYS A 54 -7.54 -2.55 -16.24
C LYS A 54 -7.36 -1.29 -17.09
N PHE A 55 -6.56 -0.32 -16.63
CA PHE A 55 -6.28 0.89 -17.40
C PHE A 55 -5.58 0.59 -18.73
N VAL A 56 -4.54 -0.25 -18.73
CA VAL A 56 -3.83 -0.64 -19.96
C VAL A 56 -4.74 -1.36 -20.95
N ASP A 57 -5.55 -2.31 -20.47
CA ASP A 57 -6.48 -3.06 -21.31
C ASP A 57 -7.55 -2.14 -21.91
N GLU A 58 -8.08 -1.21 -21.11
CA GLU A 58 -9.04 -0.20 -21.56
C GLU A 58 -8.46 0.72 -22.64
N VAL A 59 -7.25 1.24 -22.47
CA VAL A 59 -6.63 2.12 -23.47
C VAL A 59 -6.29 1.33 -24.74
N ASN A 60 -5.64 0.17 -24.61
CA ASN A 60 -5.27 -0.65 -25.76
C ASN A 60 -6.49 -1.12 -26.56
N GLY A 61 -7.62 -1.42 -25.90
CA GLY A 61 -8.87 -1.78 -26.57
C GLY A 61 -9.49 -0.65 -27.42
N ARG A 62 -9.03 0.59 -27.25
CA ARG A 62 -9.45 1.76 -28.04
C ARG A 62 -8.48 2.12 -29.17
N LEU A 63 -7.32 1.48 -29.24
CA LEU A 63 -6.31 1.71 -30.27
C LEU A 63 -6.46 0.70 -31.40
N SER A 64 -6.11 1.09 -32.63
CA SER A 64 -6.04 0.16 -33.77
C SER A 64 -4.92 -0.89 -33.60
N GLU A 65 -3.86 -0.51 -32.89
CA GLU A 65 -2.75 -1.37 -32.52
C GLU A 65 -2.40 -1.13 -31.03
N PRO A 66 -2.35 -2.18 -30.18
CA PRO A 66 -1.97 -2.04 -28.78
C PRO A 66 -0.59 -1.37 -28.64
N ALA A 67 -0.49 -0.37 -27.76
CA ALA A 67 0.72 0.43 -27.60
C ALA A 67 1.23 0.49 -26.16
N LEU A 68 0.37 0.21 -25.17
CA LEU A 68 0.74 0.19 -23.75
C LEU A 68 1.14 -1.21 -23.30
N ILE A 69 2.27 -1.30 -22.59
CA ILE A 69 2.77 -2.55 -22.02
C ILE A 69 2.94 -2.35 -20.50
N LEU A 70 2.21 -3.13 -19.69
CA LEU A 70 2.37 -3.16 -18.24
C LEU A 70 3.34 -4.27 -17.82
N ALA A 71 4.36 -3.90 -17.05
CA ALA A 71 5.34 -4.76 -16.42
C ALA A 71 5.24 -4.67 -14.88
N PRO A 72 5.13 -5.82 -14.17
CA PRO A 72 4.96 -7.16 -14.72
C PRO A 72 3.58 -7.36 -15.37
N GLY A 73 3.53 -8.26 -16.35
CA GLY A 73 2.30 -8.67 -17.06
C GLY A 73 1.22 -9.19 -16.11
N GLU A 74 1.64 -10.01 -15.17
CA GLU A 74 0.79 -10.60 -14.16
C GLU A 74 1.42 -10.34 -12.79
N PHE A 75 0.59 -10.20 -11.78
CA PHE A 75 1.04 -10.00 -10.42
C PHE A 75 0.15 -10.79 -9.48
N ALA A 76 0.79 -11.48 -8.55
CA ALA A 76 0.12 -12.22 -7.49
C ALA A 76 0.60 -11.70 -6.14
N ARG A 77 -0.19 -11.94 -5.09
CA ARG A 77 0.16 -11.54 -3.70
C ARG A 77 1.56 -12.00 -3.29
N ALA A 78 1.95 -13.22 -3.68
CA ALA A 78 3.27 -13.77 -3.41
C ALA A 78 4.43 -13.04 -4.10
N GLY A 79 4.14 -12.18 -5.08
CA GLY A 79 5.12 -11.31 -5.74
C GLY A 79 5.37 -9.98 -5.01
N PHE A 80 4.57 -9.65 -3.99
CA PHE A 80 4.81 -8.50 -3.13
C PHE A 80 6.09 -8.69 -2.32
N ARG A 81 6.90 -7.62 -2.23
CA ARG A 81 8.17 -7.59 -1.50
C ARG A 81 8.04 -6.72 -0.26
N ASP A 82 8.35 -7.32 0.88
CA ASP A 82 8.49 -6.66 2.17
C ASP A 82 9.57 -7.43 2.96
N PRO A 83 10.73 -6.83 3.28
CA PRO A 83 11.09 -5.43 3.04
C PRO A 83 11.49 -5.14 1.58
N GLY A 84 11.33 -3.87 1.18
CA GLY A 84 11.89 -3.30 -0.04
C GLY A 84 10.87 -2.78 -1.07
N PRO A 85 11.36 -2.14 -2.15
CA PRO A 85 10.50 -1.50 -3.13
C PRO A 85 9.84 -2.50 -4.07
N ASN A 86 8.59 -2.20 -4.41
CA ASN A 86 7.77 -2.84 -5.43
C ASN A 86 7.59 -1.86 -6.59
N LEU A 87 7.59 -2.39 -7.82
CA LEU A 87 7.65 -1.58 -9.03
C LEU A 87 6.66 -2.09 -10.08
N PHE A 88 5.76 -1.23 -10.52
CA PHE A 88 4.94 -1.42 -11.72
C PHE A 88 5.28 -0.34 -12.74
N GLN A 89 5.34 -0.72 -14.01
CA GLN A 89 5.69 0.20 -15.10
C GLN A 89 4.74 0.02 -16.27
N ILE A 90 4.21 1.13 -16.79
CA ILE A 90 3.47 1.17 -18.04
C ILE A 90 4.34 1.87 -19.08
N ASN A 91 4.69 1.15 -20.13
CA ASN A 91 5.52 1.65 -21.23
C ASN A 91 4.63 2.03 -22.43
N LEU A 92 4.84 3.23 -22.95
CA LEU A 92 4.34 3.72 -24.23
C LEU A 92 5.53 4.10 -25.12
N ARG A 93 5.97 3.19 -25.99
CA ARG A 93 7.03 3.44 -27.00
C ARG A 93 8.29 4.12 -26.40
N GLY A 94 8.75 3.66 -25.25
CA GLY A 94 9.93 4.20 -24.54
C GLY A 94 9.64 5.31 -23.54
N ARG A 95 8.38 5.77 -23.44
CA ARG A 95 7.91 6.68 -22.39
C ARG A 95 7.33 5.84 -21.25
N LEU A 96 7.69 6.14 -20.00
CA LEU A 96 7.37 5.29 -18.85
C LEU A 96 6.48 6.05 -17.86
N LEU A 97 5.39 5.40 -17.46
CA LEU A 97 4.70 5.72 -16.22
C LEU A 97 5.14 4.68 -15.18
N VAL A 98 5.76 5.14 -14.11
CA VAL A 98 6.38 4.31 -13.08
C VAL A 98 5.62 4.47 -11.77
N LEU A 99 5.15 3.36 -11.21
CA LEU A 99 4.57 3.28 -9.87
C LEU A 99 5.55 2.51 -8.99
N GLU A 100 6.19 3.20 -8.05
CA GLU A 100 7.10 2.60 -7.07
C GLU A 100 6.49 2.74 -5.68
N PHE A 101 6.48 1.68 -4.89
CA PHE A 101 5.88 1.71 -3.55
C PHE A 101 6.51 0.66 -2.63
N GLU A 102 6.43 0.90 -1.32
CA GLU A 102 6.96 0.00 -0.30
C GLU A 102 6.14 0.05 0.99
N ALA A 103 6.33 -0.97 1.82
CA ALA A 103 5.80 -1.02 3.17
C ALA A 103 6.38 0.07 4.05
N THR A 104 5.57 0.62 4.95
CA THR A 104 6.05 1.49 6.02
C THR A 104 6.89 0.68 7.01
N GLY A 105 7.92 1.31 7.59
CA GLY A 105 8.76 0.67 8.61
C GLY A 105 7.98 0.31 9.88
N GLU A 106 6.92 1.05 10.17
CA GLU A 106 5.95 0.73 11.22
C GLU A 106 4.69 0.09 10.64
N PRO A 107 3.91 -0.67 11.43
CA PRO A 107 2.66 -1.28 10.98
C PRO A 107 1.66 -0.27 10.38
N MET A 108 1.73 1.00 10.81
CA MET A 108 0.89 2.09 10.32
C MET A 108 1.65 3.41 10.51
N SER A 109 1.66 4.29 9.52
CA SER A 109 2.27 5.62 9.60
C SER A 109 1.26 6.73 9.26
N THR A 110 1.54 7.95 9.73
CA THR A 110 0.82 9.19 9.41
C THR A 110 1.77 10.34 9.04
N ASP A 111 3.05 10.04 8.78
CA ASP A 111 4.10 11.06 8.72
C ASP A 111 3.98 11.93 7.46
N ASP A 112 3.80 11.29 6.30
CA ASP A 112 3.73 11.96 5.00
C ASP A 112 2.29 12.21 4.53
N TYR A 113 1.31 11.58 5.20
CA TYR A 113 -0.09 11.68 4.87
C TYR A 113 -0.97 11.60 6.10
N ARG A 114 -1.95 12.51 6.19
CA ARG A 114 -2.80 12.68 7.38
C ARG A 114 -3.68 11.46 7.70
N ARG A 115 -3.96 10.61 6.71
CA ARG A 115 -4.73 9.37 6.92
C ARG A 115 -3.74 8.25 7.20
N PRO A 116 -4.02 7.37 8.18
CA PRO A 116 -3.13 6.25 8.44
C PRO A 116 -2.95 5.37 7.20
N TYR A 117 -1.70 5.03 6.89
CA TYR A 117 -1.33 4.23 5.73
C TYR A 117 -0.30 3.16 6.11
N ILE A 118 -0.27 2.10 5.30
CA ILE A 118 0.63 0.93 5.50
C ILE A 118 1.56 0.66 4.31
N LEU A 119 1.27 1.31 3.17
CA LEU A 119 2.14 1.39 2.00
C LEU A 119 2.23 2.86 1.58
N HIS A 120 3.39 3.24 1.07
CA HIS A 120 3.62 4.55 0.49
C HIS A 120 4.50 4.43 -0.75
N GLY A 121 4.48 5.44 -1.61
CA GLY A 121 5.20 5.39 -2.87
C GLY A 121 4.99 6.62 -3.73
N SER A 122 5.31 6.49 -5.01
CA SER A 122 5.15 7.54 -6.00
C SER A 122 4.66 7.02 -7.35
N VAL A 123 3.98 7.90 -8.09
CA VAL A 123 3.70 7.78 -9.52
C VAL A 123 4.53 8.82 -10.24
N ARG A 124 5.37 8.38 -11.18
CA ARG A 124 6.30 9.23 -11.94
C ARG A 124 6.11 9.06 -13.44
N SER A 125 6.02 10.18 -14.14
CA SER A 125 5.97 10.25 -15.59
C SER A 125 7.36 10.56 -16.14
N LEU A 126 7.93 9.63 -16.92
CA LEU A 126 9.29 9.72 -17.48
C LEU A 126 9.25 9.68 -19.01
N ASN A 127 9.72 10.74 -19.67
CA ASN A 127 10.10 10.73 -21.08
C ASN A 127 11.40 11.53 -21.25
N GLN A 128 12.06 11.39 -22.40
CA GLN A 128 13.35 12.04 -22.64
C GLN A 128 13.27 13.57 -22.53
N ASP A 129 12.22 14.18 -23.07
CA ASP A 129 12.00 15.64 -23.02
C ASP A 129 11.85 16.17 -21.58
N LEU A 130 11.16 15.42 -20.71
CA LEU A 130 10.98 15.73 -19.30
C LEU A 130 12.28 15.56 -18.52
N LEU A 131 13.07 14.53 -18.82
CA LEU A 131 14.38 14.29 -18.20
C LEU A 131 15.38 15.40 -18.56
N ASP A 132 15.42 15.78 -19.84
CA ASP A 132 16.29 16.85 -20.35
C ASP A 132 15.95 18.22 -19.72
N ARG A 133 14.67 18.43 -19.36
CA ARG A 133 14.21 19.64 -18.65
C ARG A 133 14.25 19.53 -17.13
N HIS A 134 14.69 18.38 -16.60
CA HIS A 134 14.69 18.06 -15.15
C HIS A 134 13.29 18.19 -14.51
N LEU A 135 12.24 17.89 -15.28
CA LEU A 135 10.85 17.93 -14.85
C LEU A 135 10.33 16.50 -14.66
N VAL A 136 10.61 15.88 -13.53
CA VAL A 136 9.93 14.63 -13.15
C VAL A 136 8.60 15.00 -12.51
N ALA A 137 7.49 14.76 -13.23
CA ALA A 137 6.17 14.87 -12.63
C ALA A 137 5.99 13.70 -11.67
N GLU A 138 5.90 14.00 -10.38
CA GLU A 138 5.79 13.03 -9.30
C GLU A 138 4.60 13.33 -8.41
N LYS A 139 3.83 12.29 -8.08
CA LYS A 139 2.77 12.32 -7.09
C LYS A 139 3.01 11.23 -6.07
N SER A 140 2.94 11.55 -4.79
CA SER A 140 3.00 10.53 -3.73
C SER A 140 1.70 9.73 -3.71
N ILE A 141 1.79 8.44 -3.42
CA ILE A 141 0.64 7.55 -3.24
C ILE A 141 0.71 6.82 -1.91
N PHE A 142 -0.46 6.52 -1.32
CA PHE A 142 -0.60 5.96 0.01
C PHE A 142 -1.72 4.93 0.04
N TYR A 143 -1.47 3.72 0.56
CA TYR A 143 -2.53 2.73 0.78
C TYR A 143 -3.07 2.83 2.20
N CYS A 144 -4.32 3.29 2.32
CA CYS A 144 -4.98 3.52 3.59
C CYS A 144 -5.92 2.35 3.90
N PRO A 145 -5.63 1.50 4.91
CA PRO A 145 -6.50 0.40 5.27
C PRO A 145 -7.82 0.88 5.89
N GLN A 146 -8.90 0.15 5.63
CA GLN A 146 -10.25 0.32 6.17
C GLN A 146 -10.85 -1.06 6.44
N GLY A 147 -10.73 -1.54 7.69
CA GLY A 147 -11.13 -2.90 8.05
C GLY A 147 -10.23 -3.93 7.37
N ASP A 148 -10.80 -4.81 6.55
CA ASP A 148 -10.09 -5.92 5.89
C ASP A 148 -9.69 -5.60 4.44
N ALA A 149 -9.89 -4.36 4.01
CA ALA A 149 -9.48 -3.83 2.71
C ALA A 149 -8.84 -2.45 2.88
N GLY A 150 -8.65 -1.72 1.78
CA GLY A 150 -8.08 -0.37 1.81
C GLY A 150 -8.14 0.29 0.44
N GLU A 151 -7.81 1.57 0.41
CA GLU A 151 -7.84 2.37 -0.81
C GLU A 151 -6.51 3.10 -1.03
N TRP A 152 -6.11 3.20 -2.30
CA TRP A 152 -4.98 4.02 -2.71
C TRP A 152 -5.41 5.48 -2.85
N HIS A 153 -4.66 6.36 -2.20
CA HIS A 153 -4.78 7.80 -2.29
C HIS A 153 -3.53 8.40 -2.95
N PHE A 154 -3.68 9.56 -3.59
CA PHE A 154 -2.54 10.33 -4.08
C PHE A 154 -2.51 11.73 -3.48
N VAL A 155 -1.32 12.31 -3.45
CA VAL A 155 -1.06 13.73 -3.18
C VAL A 155 -0.11 14.26 -4.24
N ASP A 156 -0.52 15.33 -4.89
CA ASP A 156 0.32 16.17 -5.73
C ASP A 156 0.80 17.36 -4.89
N HIS A 157 2.04 17.29 -4.41
CA HIS A 157 2.64 18.33 -3.57
C HIS A 157 2.83 19.67 -4.30
N ARG A 158 2.84 19.67 -5.64
CA ARG A 158 3.00 20.89 -6.44
C ARG A 158 1.70 21.68 -6.52
N THR A 159 0.58 20.97 -6.65
CA THR A 159 -0.75 21.57 -6.80
C THR A 159 -1.60 21.50 -5.54
N TYR A 160 -1.10 20.85 -4.47
CA TYR A 160 -1.82 20.50 -3.25
C TYR A 160 -3.12 19.73 -3.50
N ARG A 161 -3.23 19.07 -4.66
CA ARG A 161 -4.39 18.23 -4.99
C ARG A 161 -4.20 16.86 -4.37
N SER A 162 -5.26 16.30 -3.83
CA SER A 162 -5.29 14.93 -3.33
C SER A 162 -6.57 14.23 -3.77
N GLY A 163 -6.51 12.92 -3.91
CA GLY A 163 -7.67 12.14 -4.32
C GLY A 163 -7.42 10.65 -4.16
N ARG A 164 -8.27 9.84 -4.78
CA ARG A 164 -8.06 8.40 -4.93
C ARG A 164 -7.23 8.13 -6.17
N VAL A 165 -6.39 7.10 -6.13
CA VAL A 165 -5.73 6.60 -7.33
C VAL A 165 -6.79 5.87 -8.17
N THR A 166 -7.03 6.38 -9.37
CA THR A 166 -8.04 5.88 -10.32
C THR A 166 -7.44 5.76 -11.72
N PRO A 167 -8.10 5.05 -12.66
CA PRO A 167 -7.69 5.08 -14.06
C PRO A 167 -7.56 6.49 -14.65
N ASP A 168 -8.40 7.46 -14.22
CA ASP A 168 -8.31 8.86 -14.65
C ASP A 168 -7.02 9.55 -14.19
N LEU A 169 -6.51 9.19 -13.02
CA LEU A 169 -5.19 9.66 -12.57
C LEU A 169 -4.10 9.15 -13.50
N LEU A 170 -4.13 7.85 -13.85
CA LEU A 170 -3.16 7.25 -14.76
C LEU A 170 -3.27 7.85 -16.17
N ALA A 171 -4.48 8.13 -16.65
CA ALA A 171 -4.73 8.84 -17.90
C ALA A 171 -4.09 10.23 -17.88
N THR A 172 -4.35 11.01 -16.83
CA THR A 172 -3.77 12.35 -16.65
C THR A 172 -2.24 12.32 -16.69
N GLU A 173 -1.62 11.31 -16.10
CA GLU A 173 -0.16 11.17 -16.10
C GLU A 173 0.38 10.70 -17.46
N LEU A 174 -0.32 9.76 -18.10
CA LEU A 174 0.05 9.28 -19.44
C LEU A 174 -0.09 10.39 -20.50
N GLU A 175 -1.09 11.26 -20.40
CA GLU A 175 -1.27 12.43 -21.27
C GLU A 175 -0.06 13.38 -21.24
N ARG A 176 0.66 13.46 -20.11
CA ARG A 176 1.91 14.24 -20.01
C ARG A 176 3.04 13.64 -20.81
N LEU A 177 2.97 12.33 -21.08
CA LEU A 177 3.96 11.63 -21.84
C LEU A 177 3.76 11.84 -23.34
N VAL A 178 2.52 12.01 -23.82
CA VAL A 178 2.16 12.13 -25.26
C VAL A 178 2.58 13.48 -25.83
#